data_AF-A0AAW5LC37-F1
#
_entry.id   AF-A0AAW5LC37-F1
#
_cell.length_a   1.000
_cell.length_b   1.000
_cell.length_c   1.000
_cell.angle_alpha   90.00
_cell.angle_beta   90.00
_cell.angle_gamma   90.00
#
_symmetry.space_group_name_H-M   'P 1'
#
loop_
_entity.id
_entity.type
_entity.pdbx_description
1 polymer ?
#
loop_
_entity_poly.entity_id
_entity_poly.type
_entity_poly.pdbx_seq_one_letter_code
_entity_poly.pdbx_strand_id
1 'polypeptide(L)'
;MAKGQSLQDPYLNALRRERIPVSIYLVNGIKLQGQIESFDQFVILLKNTVNQMVYKHAISTVVPARSVSHHNNNHHNVQPVETSEEPQTQAE
;
A
#
# COMPACT_ATOMS: atom_id res chain seq x y z
N MET A 1 10.01 18.04 9.85
CA MET A 1 9.60 16.73 10.37
C MET A 1 9.54 15.78 9.19
N ALA A 2 10.31 14.68 9.21
CA ALA A 2 10.21 13.66 8.18
C ALA A 2 8.76 13.18 8.14
N LYS A 3 8.04 13.52 7.07
CA LYS A 3 6.67 13.09 6.83
C LYS A 3 6.78 11.59 6.59
N GLY A 4 6.68 10.81 7.68
CA GLY A 4 6.67 9.35 7.63
C GLY A 4 5.76 8.94 6.47
N GLN A 5 6.29 8.12 5.58
CA GLN A 5 5.66 7.78 4.31
C GLN A 5 4.18 7.43 4.58
N SER A 6 3.25 8.22 4.03
CA SER A 6 1.82 8.11 4.33
C SER A 6 1.36 6.68 4.06
N LEU A 7 0.90 5.95 5.09
CA LEU A 7 0.44 4.57 4.97
C LEU A 7 -0.84 4.46 4.13
N GLN A 8 -1.67 5.51 4.14
CA GLN A 8 -3.03 5.48 3.62
C GLN A 8 -3.07 5.25 2.10
N ASP A 9 -2.40 6.09 1.31
CA ASP A 9 -2.50 6.01 -0.14
C ASP A 9 -1.88 4.72 -0.70
N PRO A 10 -0.69 4.26 -0.26
CA PRO A 10 -0.15 2.96 -0.66
C PRO A 10 -1.08 1.80 -0.31
N TYR A 11 -1.69 1.82 0.88
CA TYR A 11 -2.62 0.78 1.31
C TYR A 11 -3.89 0.74 0.45
N LEU A 12 -4.57 1.87 0.28
CA LEU A 12 -5.78 1.96 -0.55
C LEU A 12 -5.47 1.64 -2.03
N ASN A 13 -4.30 2.05 -2.52
CA ASN A 13 -3.89 1.76 -3.89
C ASN A 13 -3.59 0.27 -4.11
N ALA A 14 -2.98 -0.42 -3.15
CA ALA A 14 -2.77 -1.86 -3.22
C ALA A 14 -4.11 -2.61 -3.28
N LEU A 15 -5.04 -2.28 -2.40
CA LEU A 15 -6.39 -2.85 -2.39
C LEU A 15 -7.13 -2.65 -3.72
N ARG A 16 -7.03 -1.43 -4.29
CA ARG A 16 -7.62 -1.07 -5.58
C ARG A 16 -6.99 -1.84 -6.74
N ARG A 17 -5.66 -1.81 -6.86
CA ARG A 17 -4.93 -2.44 -7.98
C ARG A 17 -5.13 -3.95 -8.01
N GLU A 18 -5.09 -4.59 -6.86
CA GLU A 18 -5.25 -6.04 -6.72
C GLU A 18 -6.72 -6.49 -6.63
N ARG A 19 -7.66 -5.55 -6.71
CA ARG A 19 -9.11 -5.79 -6.60
C ARG A 19 -9.47 -6.65 -5.39
N ILE A 20 -8.83 -6.38 -4.26
CA ILE A 20 -9.04 -7.13 -3.02
C ILE A 20 -10.43 -6.78 -2.47
N PRO A 21 -11.31 -7.77 -2.21
CA PRO A 21 -12.56 -7.50 -1.51
C PRO A 21 -12.28 -6.94 -0.11
N VAL A 22 -12.99 -5.89 0.27
CA VAL A 22 -12.86 -5.21 1.56
C VAL A 22 -14.18 -5.18 2.31
N SER A 23 -14.09 -5.18 3.63
CA SER A 23 -15.15 -4.76 4.53
C SER A 23 -14.81 -3.39 5.09
N ILE A 24 -15.65 -2.40 4.82
CA ILE A 24 -15.54 -1.05 5.38
C ILE A 24 -16.55 -0.94 6.52
N TYR A 25 -16.05 -0.74 7.73
CA TYR A 25 -16.91 -0.48 8.88
C TYR A 25 -17.04 1.03 9.07
N LEU A 26 -18.28 1.48 9.23
CA LEU A 26 -18.59 2.87 9.50
C LEU A 26 -18.55 3.13 11.02
N VAL A 27 -18.43 4.40 11.40
CA VAL A 27 -18.42 4.84 12.81
C VAL A 27 -19.72 4.51 13.54
N ASN A 28 -20.84 4.37 12.82
CA ASN A 28 -22.13 3.96 13.37
C ASN A 28 -22.32 2.43 13.44
N GLY A 29 -21.30 1.65 13.09
CA GLY A 29 -21.31 0.18 13.13
C GLY A 29 -21.84 -0.51 11.86
N ILE A 30 -22.34 0.24 10.86
CA ILE A 30 -22.75 -0.36 9.58
C ILE A 30 -21.52 -0.92 8.86
N LYS A 31 -21.67 -2.12 8.28
CA LYS A 31 -20.64 -2.77 7.45
C LYS A 31 -21.01 -2.67 5.98
N LEU A 32 -20.12 -2.09 5.19
CA LEU A 32 -20.18 -2.10 3.72
C LEU A 32 -19.18 -3.13 3.19
N GLN A 33 -19.54 -3.82 2.11
CA GLN A 33 -18.65 -4.79 1.45
C GLN A 33 -18.58 -4.50 -0.04
N GLY A 34 -17.39 -4.70 -0.62
CA GLY A 34 -17.14 -4.47 -2.03
C GLY A 34 -15.66 -4.43 -2.36
N GLN A 35 -15.31 -3.86 -3.50
CA GLN A 35 -13.93 -3.58 -3.92
C GLN A 35 -13.74 -2.07 -4.06
N ILE A 36 -12.54 -1.59 -3.74
CA ILE A 36 -12.20 -0.18 -3.96
C ILE A 36 -11.99 0.03 -5.46
N GLU A 37 -12.85 0.82 -6.09
CA GLU A 37 -12.73 1.18 -7.51
C GLU A 37 -11.78 2.38 -7.68
N SER A 38 -11.96 3.41 -6.84
CA SER A 38 -11.12 4.62 -6.79
C SER A 38 -11.20 5.28 -5.41
N PHE A 39 -10.32 6.25 -5.15
CA PHE A 39 -10.34 7.08 -3.95
C PHE A 39 -9.64 8.40 -4.21
N ASP A 40 -9.97 9.41 -3.41
CA ASP A 40 -9.24 10.68 -3.34
C ASP A 40 -8.86 10.99 -1.88
N GLN A 41 -8.59 12.26 -1.57
CA GLN A 41 -8.25 12.69 -0.22
C GLN A 41 -9.37 12.42 0.80
N PHE A 42 -10.64 12.53 0.43
CA PHE A 42 -11.79 12.55 1.35
C PHE A 42 -12.77 11.39 1.18
N VAL A 43 -12.80 10.73 0.02
CA VAL A 43 -13.78 9.68 -0.29
C VAL A 43 -13.12 8.41 -0.85
N ILE A 44 -13.87 7.31 -0.76
CA ILE A 44 -13.59 6.03 -1.40
C ILE A 44 -14.81 5.67 -2.25
N LEU A 45 -14.59 5.31 -3.52
CA LEU A 45 -15.62 4.70 -4.36
C LEU A 45 -15.57 3.18 -4.16
N LEU A 46 -16.60 2.64 -3.51
CA LEU A 46 -16.74 1.22 -3.22
C LEU A 46 -17.71 0.59 -4.23
N LYS A 47 -17.27 -0.46 -4.91
CA LYS A 47 -18.06 -1.20 -5.90
C LYS A 47 -18.56 -2.52 -5.33
N ASN A 48 -19.87 -2.72 -5.40
CA ASN A 48 -20.52 -4.02 -5.20
C ASN A 48 -21.43 -4.31 -6.42
N THR A 49 -22.75 -4.41 -6.23
CA THR A 49 -23.74 -4.34 -7.31
C THR A 49 -23.76 -2.97 -8.01
N VAL A 50 -23.52 -1.90 -7.25
CA VAL A 50 -23.41 -0.52 -7.75
C VAL A 50 -22.14 0.15 -7.24
N ASN A 51 -21.78 1.29 -7.83
CA ASN A 51 -20.72 2.14 -7.32
C ASN A 51 -21.31 3.11 -6.30
N GLN A 52 -20.82 3.09 -5.06
CA GLN A 52 -21.25 3.99 -4.00
C GLN A 52 -20.05 4.75 -3.43
N MET A 53 -20.25 6.05 -3.18
CA MET A 53 -19.24 6.91 -2.59
C MET A 53 -19.34 6.85 -1.06
N VAL A 54 -18.21 6.61 -0.39
CA VAL A 54 -18.10 6.54 1.07
C VAL A 54 -17.15 7.63 1.55
N TYR A 55 -17.63 8.54 2.39
CA TYR A 55 -16.79 9.58 2.99
C TYR A 55 -15.91 9.01 4.10
N LYS A 56 -14.62 9.33 4.07
CA LYS A 56 -13.63 8.80 5.04
C LYS A 56 -13.93 9.18 6.48
N HIS A 57 -14.54 10.35 6.74
CA HIS A 57 -14.92 10.75 8.10
C HIS A 57 -15.96 9.81 8.73
N ALA A 58 -16.73 9.08 7.91
CA ALA A 58 -17.72 8.12 8.38
C ALA A 58 -17.14 6.71 8.54
N ILE A 59 -15.90 6.46 8.11
CA ILE A 59 -15.25 5.15 8.16
C ILE A 59 -14.49 5.02 9.48
N SER A 60 -14.72 3.93 10.21
CA SER A 60 -13.91 3.54 11.36
C SER A 60 -12.74 2.65 10.95
N THR A 61 -12.97 1.62 10.12
CA THR A 61 -11.93 0.68 9.69
C THR A 61 -12.15 0.14 8.26
N VAL A 62 -11.04 -0.24 7.60
CA VAL A 62 -11.04 -0.92 6.30
C VAL A 62 -10.27 -2.24 6.43
N VAL A 63 -10.99 -3.35 6.35
CA VAL A 63 -10.45 -4.70 6.56
C VAL A 63 -10.44 -5.46 5.23
N PRO A 64 -9.28 -5.96 4.76
CA PRO A 64 -9.18 -6.70 3.52
C PRO A 64 -9.51 -8.18 3.72
N ALA A 65 -10.07 -8.83 2.71
CA ALA A 65 -10.37 -10.27 2.75
C ALA A 65 -9.11 -11.16 2.75
N ARG A 66 -7.96 -10.60 2.36
CA ARG A 66 -6.63 -11.23 2.43
C ARG A 66 -5.57 -10.21 2.76
N SER A 67 -4.46 -10.65 3.34
CA SER A 67 -3.32 -9.79 3.66
C SER A 67 -2.80 -9.04 2.44
N VAL A 68 -2.40 -7.79 2.65
CA VAL A 68 -1.79 -6.93 1.63
C VAL A 68 -0.29 -6.89 1.87
N SER A 69 0.52 -7.19 0.85
CA SER A 69 1.97 -7.08 0.96
C SER A 69 2.37 -5.61 0.84
N HIS A 70 2.82 -5.02 1.95
CA HIS A 70 3.45 -3.70 1.92
C HIS A 70 4.86 -3.86 1.38
N HIS A 71 5.07 -3.62 0.08
CA HIS A 71 6.42 -3.38 -0.43
C HIS A 71 6.86 -2.02 0.11
N ASN A 72 7.44 -2.02 1.31
CA ASN A 72 8.17 -0.87 1.81
C ASN A 72 9.40 -0.78 0.92
N ASN A 73 9.38 0.14 -0.05
CA ASN A 73 10.46 0.34 -1.02
C ASN A 73 11.68 0.97 -0.31
N ASN A 74 12.25 0.26 0.66
CA ASN A 74 13.51 0.60 1.29
C ASN A 74 14.62 0.08 0.37
N HIS A 75 14.77 0.70 -0.80
CA HIS A 75 15.98 0.56 -1.60
C HIS A 75 17.15 1.21 -0.83
N HIS A 76 17.72 0.47 0.13
CA HIS A 76 19.10 0.72 0.51
C HIS A 76 19.96 0.35 -0.69
N ASN A 77 20.44 1.39 -1.37
CA ASN A 77 21.41 1.32 -2.46
C ASN A 77 22.71 0.72 -1.90
N VAL A 78 22.90 -0.60 -2.02
CA VAL A 78 24.21 -1.22 -1.81
C VAL A 78 24.83 -1.37 -3.20
N GLN A 79 25.65 -0.39 -3.57
CA GLN A 79 26.53 -0.49 -4.73
C GLN A 79 27.57 -1.57 -4.41
N PRO A 80 27.79 -2.58 -5.27
CA PRO A 80 28.91 -3.49 -5.08
C PRO A 80 30.20 -2.67 -5.21
N VAL A 81 31.01 -2.66 -4.15
CA VAL A 81 32.38 -2.13 -4.23
C VAL A 81 33.18 -3.15 -5.05
N GLU A 82 33.49 -2.81 -6.29
CA GLU A 82 34.47 -3.55 -7.10
C GLU A 82 35.82 -3.46 -6.37
N THR A 83 36.21 -4.56 -5.73
CA THR A 83 37.53 -4.68 -5.12
C THR A 83 38.48 -5.07 -6.24
N SER A 84 39.28 -4.11 -6.72
CA SER A 84 40.36 -4.36 -7.67
C SER A 84 41.49 -5.10 -6.95
N GLU A 85 41.57 -6.43 -7.11
CA GLU A 85 42.75 -7.20 -6.74
C GLU A 85 43.78 -7.13 -7.86
N GLU A 86 44.87 -6.39 -7.64
CA GLU A 86 46.10 -6.51 -8.43
C GLU A 86 46.83 -7.81 -8.04
N PRO A 87 47.21 -8.68 -8.99
CA PRO A 87 48.12 -9.76 -8.69
C PRO A 87 49.57 -9.24 -8.69
N GLN A 88 50.17 -9.15 -7.51
CA GLN A 88 51.62 -9.01 -7.38
C GLN A 88 52.30 -10.32 -7.79
N THR A 89 52.81 -10.40 -9.01
CA THR A 89 53.77 -11.44 -9.43
C THR A 89 55.13 -11.15 -8.81
N GLN A 90 55.51 -11.93 -7.79
CA GLN A 90 56.90 -12.16 -7.39
C GLN A 90 57.39 -13.46 -8.03
N ALA A 91 58.32 -13.37 -8.97
CA ALA A 91 59.35 -14.38 -9.27
C ALA A 91 60.19 -13.90 -10.47
N GLU A 92 61.33 -13.27 -10.21
CA GLU A 92 62.68 -13.80 -10.50
C GLU A 92 63.75 -12.86 -9.91
#